data_AF-A0A2K6FWT6-F1
#
_entry.id   AF-A0A2K6FWT6-F1
#
_cell.length_a   1.000
_cell.length_b   1.000
_cell.length_c   1.000
_cell.angle_alpha   90.00
_cell.angle_beta   90.00
_cell.angle_gamma   90.00
#
_symmetry.space_group_name_H-M   'P 1'
#
loop_
_entity.id
_entity.type
_entity.pdbx_description
1 polymer ?
#
loop_
_entity_poly.entity_id
_entity_poly.type
_entity_poly.pdbx_seq_one_letter_code
_entity_poly.pdbx_strand_id
1 'polypeptide(L)'
;MANYSHAADNILQNLSPLTAFLKLTSLGFIIGVSVVGNLLISILLVKDKTLHRAPYYFLLDLCCSDILRSAICFPFVFNSVKNGSSWTYGTLTCKVIAFLGVLSCFHTAFIISAKCCVYHYL
;
A
#
# COMPACT_ATOMS: atom_id res chain seq x y z
N MET A 1 -41.15 -16.17 12.69
CA MET A 1 -39.95 -16.36 11.84
C MET A 1 -39.61 -15.16 10.94
N ALA A 2 -40.56 -14.28 10.58
CA ALA A 2 -40.28 -13.09 9.74
C ALA A 2 -39.46 -11.95 10.41
N ASN A 3 -39.43 -11.89 11.74
CA ASN A 3 -38.77 -10.79 12.47
C ASN A 3 -37.23 -10.89 12.44
N TYR A 4 -36.69 -12.12 12.38
CA TYR A 4 -35.24 -12.37 12.34
C TYR A 4 -34.62 -12.01 10.98
N SER A 5 -35.33 -12.27 9.87
CA SER A 5 -34.88 -11.91 8.53
C SER A 5 -34.80 -10.39 8.35
N HIS A 6 -35.81 -9.66 8.83
CA HIS A 6 -35.83 -8.19 8.73
C HIS A 6 -34.71 -7.56 9.56
N ALA A 7 -34.42 -8.08 10.76
CA ALA A 7 -33.29 -7.58 11.56
C ALA A 7 -31.92 -7.87 10.89
N ALA A 8 -31.75 -9.05 10.28
CA ALA A 8 -30.53 -9.41 9.57
C ALA A 8 -30.29 -8.54 8.32
N ASP A 9 -31.34 -8.25 7.54
CA ASP A 9 -31.24 -7.38 6.36
C ASP A 9 -30.86 -5.94 6.74
N ASN A 10 -31.44 -5.41 7.82
CA ASN A 10 -31.09 -4.07 8.33
C ASN A 10 -29.65 -4.01 8.85
N ILE A 11 -29.17 -5.05 9.54
CA ILE A 11 -27.77 -5.11 9.99
C ILE A 11 -26.84 -5.22 8.77
N LEU A 12 -27.16 -6.06 7.79
CA LEU A 12 -26.34 -6.21 6.57
C LEU A 12 -26.30 -4.91 5.73
N GLN A 13 -27.42 -4.19 5.67
CA GLN A 13 -27.50 -2.87 5.01
C GLN A 13 -26.78 -1.76 5.76
N ASN A 14 -26.63 -1.84 7.09
CA ASN A 14 -25.85 -0.86 7.86
C ASN A 14 -24.36 -1.23 7.94
N LEU A 15 -24.04 -2.53 7.93
CA LEU A 15 -22.68 -3.03 7.99
C LEU A 15 -21.95 -2.85 6.66
N SER A 16 -22.63 -2.89 5.52
CA SER A 16 -22.05 -2.64 4.20
C SER A 16 -21.51 -1.20 3.99
N PRO A 17 -22.24 -0.10 4.28
CA PRO A 17 -21.73 1.26 4.17
C PRO A 17 -20.70 1.56 5.26
N LEU A 18 -20.89 1.04 6.49
CA LEU A 18 -19.90 1.18 7.56
C LEU A 18 -18.57 0.51 7.18
N THR A 19 -18.62 -0.72 6.65
CA THR A 19 -17.41 -1.44 6.22
C THR A 19 -16.72 -0.73 5.07
N ALA A 20 -17.48 -0.18 4.12
CA ALA A 20 -16.92 0.62 3.03
C ALA A 20 -16.23 1.89 3.56
N PHE A 21 -16.88 2.60 4.49
CA PHE A 21 -16.32 3.81 5.11
C PHE A 21 -15.05 3.52 5.93
N LEU A 22 -15.07 2.45 6.74
CA LEU A 22 -13.91 2.00 7.51
C LEU A 22 -12.77 1.57 6.59
N LYS A 23 -13.06 0.85 5.50
CA LYS A 23 -12.06 0.51 4.48
C LYS A 23 -11.47 1.75 3.82
N LEU A 24 -12.30 2.72 3.43
CA LEU A 24 -11.85 3.95 2.78
C LEU A 24 -10.94 4.77 3.70
N THR A 25 -11.37 4.92 4.95
CA THR A 25 -10.67 5.70 5.97
C THR A 25 -9.35 5.05 6.35
N SER A 26 -9.36 3.73 6.61
CA SER A 26 -8.13 2.99 6.94
C SER A 26 -7.14 2.98 5.79
N LEU A 27 -7.60 2.75 4.56
CA LEU A 27 -6.73 2.77 3.38
C LEU A 27 -6.13 4.17 3.16
N GLY A 28 -6.94 5.22 3.26
CA GLY A 28 -6.47 6.61 3.17
C GLY A 28 -5.43 6.95 4.24
N PHE A 29 -5.65 6.52 5.49
CA PHE A 29 -4.69 6.73 6.58
C PHE A 29 -3.37 6.00 6.34
N ILE A 30 -3.42 4.73 5.94
CA ILE A 30 -2.23 3.93 5.64
C ILE A 30 -1.43 4.58 4.50
N ILE A 31 -2.09 5.02 3.43
CA ILE A 31 -1.44 5.72 2.31
C ILE A 31 -0.79 7.01 2.78
N GLY A 32 -1.50 7.83 3.57
CA GLY A 32 -0.96 9.08 4.09
C GLY A 32 0.30 8.87 4.91
N VAL A 33 0.25 7.93 5.87
CA VAL A 33 1.42 7.57 6.70
C VAL A 33 2.55 6.99 5.84
N SER A 34 2.24 6.14 4.85
CA SER A 34 3.23 5.61 3.91
C SER A 34 3.92 6.71 3.10
N VAL A 35 3.18 7.65 2.53
CA VAL A 35 3.79 8.75 1.75
C VAL A 35 4.67 9.62 2.65
N VAL A 36 4.18 10.01 3.82
CA VAL A 36 4.94 10.84 4.76
C VAL A 36 6.20 10.11 5.23
N GLY A 37 6.08 8.84 5.61
CA GLY A 37 7.21 8.02 6.06
C GLY A 37 8.27 7.85 4.98
N ASN A 38 7.88 7.51 3.75
CA ASN A 38 8.80 7.36 2.63
C ASN A 38 9.46 8.69 2.23
N LEU A 39 8.72 9.79 2.26
CA LEU A 39 9.29 11.11 2.01
C LEU A 39 10.31 11.51 3.09
N LEU A 40 10.00 11.22 4.36
CA LEU A 40 10.91 11.48 5.48
C LEU A 40 12.20 10.67 5.37
N ILE A 41 12.08 9.38 5.01
CA ILE A 41 13.23 8.50 4.75
C ILE A 41 14.07 9.04 3.59
N SER A 42 13.44 9.42 2.48
CA SER A 42 14.13 10.02 1.33
C SER A 42 14.88 11.30 1.72
N ILE A 43 14.25 12.19 2.51
CA ILE A 43 14.89 13.42 2.99
C ILE A 43 16.06 13.12 3.92
N LEU A 44 15.90 12.17 4.85
CA LEU A 44 16.97 11.73 5.76
C LEU A 44 18.17 11.21 4.98
N LEU A 45 17.93 10.39 3.95
CA LEU A 45 18.97 9.81 3.10
C LEU A 45 19.69 10.85 2.24
N VAL A 46 18.97 11.85 1.73
CA VAL A 46 19.60 12.97 1.00
C VAL A 46 20.43 13.85 1.93
N LYS A 47 20.02 13.98 3.20
CA LYS A 47 20.77 14.72 4.22
C LYS A 47 22.01 13.96 4.69
N ASP A 48 21.93 12.65 4.87
CA ASP A 48 23.04 11.80 5.30
C ASP A 48 23.83 11.25 4.11
N LYS A 49 24.76 12.06 3.59
CA LYS A 49 25.65 11.67 2.48
C LYS A 49 26.66 10.56 2.83
N THR A 50 26.76 10.20 4.11
CA THR A 50 27.65 9.17 4.64
C THR A 50 27.19 7.74 4.28
N LEU A 51 25.91 7.58 3.90
CA LEU A 51 25.29 6.29 3.59
C LEU A 51 25.28 5.93 2.09
N HIS A 52 26.20 6.46 1.29
CA HIS A 52 26.34 6.18 -0.16
C HIS A 52 26.91 4.77 -0.44
N ARG A 53 26.26 3.73 0.11
CA ARG A 53 26.51 2.31 -0.15
C ARG A 53 25.21 1.62 -0.54
N ALA A 54 25.28 0.34 -0.95
CA ALA A 54 24.17 -0.53 -1.35
C ALA A 54 22.77 -0.26 -0.70
N PRO A 55 22.63 0.01 0.62
CA PRO A 55 21.33 0.36 1.22
C PRO A 55 20.66 1.62 0.66
N TYR A 56 21.40 2.60 0.13
CA TYR A 56 20.83 3.83 -0.44
C TYR A 56 19.94 3.54 -1.67
N TYR A 57 20.45 2.78 -2.63
CA TYR A 57 19.70 2.41 -3.84
C TYR A 57 18.47 1.56 -3.51
N PHE A 58 18.57 0.72 -2.48
CA PHE A 58 17.46 -0.08 -1.97
C PHE A 58 16.33 0.77 -1.36
N LEU A 59 16.68 1.78 -0.54
CA LEU A 59 15.68 2.65 0.07
C LEU A 59 14.99 3.57 -0.93
N LEU A 60 15.69 3.96 -2.00
CA LEU A 60 15.09 4.69 -3.12
C LEU A 60 14.07 3.84 -3.89
N ASP A 61 14.38 2.57 -4.16
CA ASP A 61 13.47 1.64 -4.83
C ASP A 61 12.21 1.39 -3.98
N LEU A 62 12.38 1.24 -2.66
CA LEU A 62 11.27 1.17 -1.70
C LEU A 62 10.39 2.42 -1.75
N CYS A 63 10.99 3.61 -1.64
CA CYS A 63 10.25 4.87 -1.71
C CYS A 63 9.49 5.01 -3.04
N CYS A 64 10.12 4.65 -4.17
CA CYS A 64 9.45 4.68 -5.46
C CYS A 64 8.25 3.73 -5.52
N SER A 65 8.41 2.48 -5.06
CA SER A 65 7.33 1.48 -5.02
C SER A 65 6.17 1.93 -4.15
N ASP A 66 6.45 2.50 -2.97
CA ASP A 66 5.44 3.03 -2.07
C ASP A 66 4.70 4.26 -2.61
N ILE A 67 5.41 5.18 -3.26
CA ILE A 67 4.81 6.35 -3.92
C ILE A 67 3.93 5.89 -5.09
N LEU A 68 4.40 4.95 -5.92
CA LEU A 68 3.62 4.33 -7.00
C LEU A 68 2.35 3.69 -6.45
N ARG A 69 2.47 2.86 -5.41
CA ARG A 69 1.32 2.22 -4.75
C ARG A 69 0.33 3.25 -4.22
N SER A 70 0.80 4.32 -3.59
CA SER A 70 -0.03 5.42 -3.10
C SER A 70 -0.74 6.15 -4.24
N ALA A 71 -0.02 6.45 -5.32
CA ALA A 71 -0.54 7.09 -6.53
C ALA A 71 -1.56 6.22 -7.26
N ILE A 72 -1.50 4.90 -7.13
CA ILE A 72 -2.46 3.95 -7.71
C ILE A 72 -3.68 3.74 -6.79
N CYS A 73 -3.47 3.75 -5.46
CA CYS A 73 -4.58 3.65 -4.52
C CYS A 73 -5.46 4.90 -4.51
N PHE A 74 -4.92 6.08 -4.80
CA PHE A 74 -5.68 7.33 -4.87
C PHE A 74 -6.81 7.31 -5.93
N PRO A 75 -6.56 6.95 -7.21
CA PRO A 75 -7.61 6.76 -8.19
C PRO A 75 -8.50 5.55 -7.89
N PHE A 76 -8.02 4.53 -7.15
CA PHE A 76 -8.87 3.42 -6.70
C PHE A 76 -9.96 3.88 -5.75
N VAL A 77 -9.55 4.62 -4.73
CA VAL A 77 -10.45 5.23 -3.75
C VAL A 77 -11.43 6.18 -4.45
N PHE A 78 -10.92 7.05 -5.30
CA PHE A 78 -11.74 8.04 -6.01
C PHE A 78 -12.77 7.39 -6.95
N ASN A 79 -12.37 6.39 -7.74
CA ASN A 79 -13.29 5.68 -8.62
C ASN A 79 -14.27 4.78 -7.86
N SER A 80 -13.85 4.16 -6.75
CA SER A 80 -14.76 3.34 -5.93
C SER A 80 -15.87 4.18 -5.31
N VAL A 81 -15.57 5.42 -4.91
CA VAL A 81 -16.58 6.37 -4.40
C VAL A 81 -17.49 6.86 -5.54
N LYS A 82 -16.94 7.11 -6.74
CA LYS A 82 -17.70 7.62 -7.89
C LYS A 82 -18.63 6.58 -8.52
N ASN A 83 -18.23 5.30 -8.59
CA ASN A 83 -18.90 4.30 -9.43
C ASN A 83 -19.76 3.26 -8.67
N GLY A 84 -19.98 3.42 -7.36
CA GLY A 84 -21.06 2.72 -6.64
C GLY A 84 -21.20 1.22 -6.92
N SER A 85 -20.15 0.44 -6.66
CA SER A 85 -20.16 -1.04 -6.67
C SER A 85 -20.19 -1.77 -8.03
N SER A 86 -19.94 -1.10 -9.16
CA SER A 86 -19.64 -1.83 -10.41
C SER A 86 -18.14 -1.99 -10.59
N TRP A 87 -17.63 -3.22 -10.39
CA TRP A 87 -16.21 -3.59 -10.50
C TRP A 87 -15.74 -3.47 -11.97
N THR A 88 -15.49 -2.25 -12.42
CA THR A 88 -14.85 -1.96 -13.71
C THR A 88 -13.33 -1.82 -13.50
N TYR A 89 -12.76 -2.66 -12.65
CA TYR A 89 -11.34 -2.64 -12.37
C TYR A 89 -10.61 -3.34 -13.52
N GLY A 90 -10.44 -2.59 -14.61
CA GLY A 90 -9.82 -3.04 -15.85
C GLY A 90 -8.39 -3.55 -15.67
N THR A 91 -7.89 -4.22 -16.71
CA THR A 91 -6.61 -4.96 -16.79
C THR A 91 -5.38 -4.21 -16.25
N LEU A 92 -5.43 -2.88 -16.23
CA LEU A 92 -4.36 -2.01 -15.72
C LEU A 92 -4.01 -2.31 -14.25
N THR A 93 -5.01 -2.46 -13.38
CA THR A 93 -4.75 -2.66 -11.94
C THR A 93 -4.23 -4.03 -11.63
N CYS A 94 -4.74 -5.06 -12.33
CA CYS A 94 -4.21 -6.41 -12.20
C CYS A 94 -2.71 -6.44 -12.53
N LYS A 95 -2.30 -5.81 -13.65
CA LYS A 95 -0.88 -5.66 -14.02
C LYS A 95 -0.07 -4.92 -12.97
N VAL A 96 -0.63 -3.86 -12.41
CA VAL A 96 0.05 -3.03 -11.41
C VAL A 96 0.24 -3.76 -10.08
N ILE A 97 -0.77 -4.48 -9.60
CA ILE A 97 -0.66 -5.32 -8.40
C ILE A 97 0.39 -6.41 -8.61
N ALA A 98 0.43 -7.02 -9.80
CA ALA A 98 1.47 -7.99 -10.14
C ALA A 98 2.87 -7.36 -10.10
N PHE A 99 3.04 -6.15 -10.65
CA PHE A 99 4.31 -5.40 -10.58
C PHE A 99 4.73 -5.07 -9.14
N LEU A 100 3.81 -4.59 -8.31
CA LEU A 100 4.07 -4.31 -6.89
C LEU A 100 4.46 -5.58 -6.13
N GLY A 101 3.81 -6.72 -6.43
CA GLY A 101 4.15 -8.02 -5.86
C GLY A 101 5.60 -8.44 -6.15
N VAL A 102 6.03 -8.26 -7.41
CA VAL A 102 7.40 -8.54 -7.83
C VAL A 102 8.41 -7.64 -7.10
N LEU A 103 8.12 -6.33 -6.97
CA LEU A 103 8.98 -5.40 -6.22
C LEU A 103 9.12 -5.80 -4.74
N SER A 104 8.03 -6.24 -4.09
CA SER A 104 8.12 -6.75 -2.70
C SER A 104 8.96 -8.03 -2.57
N CYS A 105 8.95 -8.92 -3.57
CA CYS A 105 9.85 -10.07 -3.60
C CYS A 105 11.32 -9.65 -3.68
N PHE A 106 11.63 -8.71 -4.59
CA PHE A 106 12.99 -8.15 -4.68
C PHE A 106 13.43 -7.53 -3.36
N HIS A 107 12.56 -6.74 -2.73
CA HIS A 107 12.84 -6.13 -1.43
C HIS A 107 13.24 -7.16 -0.36
N THR A 108 12.48 -8.25 -0.23
CA THR A 108 12.72 -9.29 0.78
C THR A 108 14.05 -10.01 0.53
N ALA A 109 14.35 -10.31 -0.73
CA ALA A 109 15.62 -10.92 -1.12
C ALA A 109 16.81 -10.00 -0.80
N PHE A 110 16.71 -8.70 -1.10
CA PHE A 110 17.77 -7.74 -0.83
C PHE A 110 18.00 -7.48 0.67
N ILE A 111 16.95 -7.43 1.49
CA ILE A 111 17.10 -7.33 2.96
C ILE A 111 17.88 -8.53 3.50
N ILE A 112 17.55 -9.73 3.04
CA ILE A 112 18.25 -10.96 3.42
C ILE A 112 19.72 -10.90 3.00
N SER A 113 20.01 -10.52 1.75
CA SER A 113 21.39 -10.40 1.26
C SER A 113 22.19 -9.35 2.02
N ALA A 114 21.60 -8.20 2.33
CA ALA A 114 22.25 -7.14 3.09
C ALA A 114 22.56 -7.58 4.52
N LYS A 115 21.60 -8.21 5.20
CA LYS A 115 21.81 -8.79 6.53
C LYS A 115 22.93 -9.83 6.50
N CYS A 116 22.88 -10.78 5.58
CA CYS A 116 23.89 -11.83 5.43
C CYS A 116 25.29 -11.26 5.16
N CYS A 117 25.41 -10.28 4.27
CA CYS A 117 26.68 -9.62 3.96
C CYS A 117 27.27 -8.88 5.18
N VAL A 118 26.43 -8.19 5.95
CA VAL A 118 26.86 -7.52 7.19
C VAL A 118 27.29 -8.52 8.26
N TYR A 119 26.54 -9.62 8.44
CA TYR A 119 26.92 -10.69 9.37
C TYR A 119 28.18 -11.46 8.95
N HIS A 120 28.53 -11.48 7.66
CA HIS A 120 29.76 -12.12 7.17
C HIS A 120 30.97 -11.17 7.20
N TYR A 121 30.75 -9.85 7.30
CA TYR A 121 31.82 -8.84 7.40
C TYR A 121 32.19 -8.49 8.85
N LEU A 122 31.38 -8.89 9.82
CA LEU A 122 31.57 -8.77 11.28
C LEU A 122 32.08 -10.10 11.84
#